data_AF-A0A0D8XEX0-F1
#
_entry.id   AF-A0A0D8XEX0-F1
#
_cell.length_a   1.000
_cell.length_b   1.000
_cell.length_c   1.000
_cell.angle_alpha   90.00
_cell.angle_beta   90.00
_cell.angle_gamma   90.00
#
_symmetry.space_group_name_H-M   'P 1'
#
loop_
_entity.id
_entity.type
_entity.pdbx_description
1 polymer ?
#
loop_
_entity_poly.entity_id
_entity_poly.type
_entity_poly.pdbx_seq_one_letter_code
_entity_poly.pdbx_strand_id
1 'polypeptide(L)'
;MYMVTTEEEIDEGQEEDIEVPKAMSDIFESVAGAVYLDANRDLDIVWRVFFNLMRKTIEECCAYPPRSPIRELMELEPGKTRFSKMERIIETGKVRVTVDIGNKMKFTGMGRNYRIAKTTAAKRALNSSCDVITALSYIADKEIVLPGIDCSNRDQIPQKHGRAEVTRS
;
A
#
# COMPACT_ATOMS: atom_id res chain seq x y z
N MET A 1 -4.92 -10.52 -21.77
CA MET A 1 -4.82 -11.19 -20.46
C MET A 1 -5.32 -10.18 -19.42
N TYR A 2 -6.46 -10.43 -18.79
CA TYR A 2 -6.99 -9.55 -17.74
C TYR A 2 -6.40 -10.03 -16.40
N MET A 3 -5.80 -9.12 -15.62
CA MET A 3 -5.50 -9.43 -14.22
C MET A 3 -6.76 -9.19 -13.41
N VAL A 4 -7.38 -10.28 -12.99
CA VAL A 4 -8.50 -10.29 -12.05
C VAL A 4 -7.96 -10.94 -10.78
N THR A 5 -7.80 -10.16 -9.71
CA THR A 5 -7.55 -10.71 -8.38
C THR A 5 -8.80 -11.48 -7.94
N THR A 6 -8.72 -12.80 -7.84
CA THR A 6 -9.83 -13.67 -7.43
C THR A 6 -10.10 -13.51 -5.93
N GLU A 7 -11.32 -13.84 -5.49
CA GLU A 7 -11.76 -13.67 -4.10
C GLU A 7 -10.87 -14.43 -3.09
N GLU A 8 -10.22 -15.51 -3.52
CA GLU A 8 -9.33 -16.34 -2.71
C GLU A 8 -7.98 -15.64 -2.39
N GLU A 9 -7.50 -14.72 -3.24
CA GLU A 9 -6.32 -13.89 -2.94
C GLU A 9 -6.65 -12.71 -2.00
N ILE A 10 -7.94 -12.43 -1.76
CA ILE A 10 -8.40 -11.29 -0.95
C ILE A 10 -8.39 -11.63 0.56
N ASP A 11 -8.34 -12.92 0.90
CA ASP A 11 -8.43 -13.45 2.27
C ASP A 11 -7.07 -13.73 2.92
N GLU A 12 -5.95 -13.53 2.21
CA GLU A 12 -4.60 -13.57 2.80
C GLU A 12 -4.32 -12.31 3.63
N GLY A 13 -5.02 -12.19 4.76
CA GLY A 13 -4.46 -11.78 6.05
C GLY A 13 -3.67 -10.46 6.18
N GLN A 14 -3.76 -9.52 5.23
CA GLN A 14 -2.96 -8.29 5.28
C GLN A 14 -3.83 -7.02 5.20
N GLU A 15 -3.63 -6.17 6.20
CA GLU A 15 -4.27 -4.89 6.48
C GLU A 15 -5.67 -4.94 7.11
N GLU A 16 -5.83 -5.62 8.26
CA GLU A 16 -6.77 -5.06 9.23
C GLU A 16 -6.16 -3.76 9.77
N ASP A 17 -6.68 -2.61 9.33
CA ASP A 17 -6.45 -1.32 9.98
C ASP A 17 -6.69 -1.53 11.49
N ILE A 18 -5.61 -1.54 12.28
CA ILE A 18 -5.68 -1.68 13.74
C ILE A 18 -6.63 -0.57 14.23
N GLU A 19 -7.79 -0.97 14.76
CA GLU A 19 -8.75 0.00 15.24
C GLU A 19 -8.19 0.65 16.51
N VAL A 20 -7.75 1.89 16.36
CA VAL A 20 -7.29 2.69 17.49
C VAL A 20 -8.50 2.95 18.42
N PRO A 21 -8.38 2.68 19.73
CA PRO A 21 -9.48 2.89 20.66
C PRO A 21 -9.93 4.35 20.65
N LYS A 22 -11.20 4.61 20.28
CA LYS A 22 -11.76 5.97 20.20
C LYS A 22 -11.60 6.77 21.50
N ALA A 23 -11.72 6.10 22.64
CA ALA A 23 -11.53 6.71 23.95
C ALA A 23 -10.18 7.40 24.11
N MET A 24 -9.12 6.93 23.45
CA MET A 24 -7.82 7.59 23.47
C MET A 24 -7.86 8.96 22.78
N SER A 25 -8.62 9.08 21.69
CA SER A 25 -8.85 10.35 20.99
C SER A 25 -9.62 11.32 21.88
N ASP A 26 -10.69 10.84 22.52
CA ASP A 26 -11.52 11.67 23.41
C ASP A 26 -10.69 12.17 24.60
N ILE A 27 -9.84 11.32 25.19
CA ILE A 27 -8.94 11.72 26.28
C ILE A 27 -7.95 12.77 25.78
N PHE A 28 -7.34 12.58 24.61
CA PHE A 28 -6.39 13.54 24.04
C PHE A 28 -7.01 14.94 23.84
N GLU A 29 -8.22 15.01 23.27
CA GLU A 29 -8.96 16.25 23.08
C GLU A 29 -9.42 16.89 24.40
N SER A 30 -9.86 16.07 25.36
CA SER A 30 -10.28 16.57 26.68
C SER A 30 -9.12 17.18 27.48
N VAL A 31 -7.90 16.62 27.37
CA VAL A 31 -6.69 17.22 27.95
C VAL A 31 -6.39 18.57 27.33
N ALA A 32 -6.60 18.74 26.01
CA ALA A 32 -6.47 20.05 25.37
C ALA A 32 -7.46 21.07 25.94
N GLY A 33 -8.71 20.64 26.15
CA GLY A 33 -9.74 21.45 26.81
C GLY A 33 -9.40 21.83 28.24
N ALA A 34 -8.84 20.91 29.03
CA ALA A 34 -8.39 21.19 30.39
C ALA A 34 -7.27 22.25 30.42
N VAL A 35 -6.24 22.07 29.60
CA VAL A 35 -5.14 23.06 29.46
C VAL A 35 -5.68 24.42 29.04
N TYR A 36 -6.64 24.46 28.12
CA TYR A 36 -7.26 25.71 27.67
C TYR A 36 -7.98 26.44 28.81
N LEU A 37 -8.73 25.73 29.67
CA LEU A 37 -9.40 26.33 30.82
C LEU A 37 -8.40 26.82 31.87
N ASP A 38 -7.37 26.03 32.18
CA ASP A 38 -6.32 26.38 33.14
C ASP A 38 -5.47 27.56 32.67
N ALA A 39 -5.29 27.71 31.35
CA ALA A 39 -4.58 28.81 30.71
C ALA A 39 -5.43 30.09 30.56
N ASN A 40 -6.55 30.21 31.28
CA ASN A 40 -7.50 31.31 31.16
C ASN A 40 -7.96 31.54 29.70
N ARG A 41 -8.20 30.45 28.97
CA ARG A 41 -8.66 30.43 27.57
C ARG A 41 -7.64 30.97 26.56
N ASP A 42 -6.35 30.73 26.80
CA ASP A 42 -5.25 31.08 25.90
C ASP A 42 -4.87 29.89 24.99
N LEU A 43 -5.10 30.04 23.68
CA LEU A 43 -4.76 29.02 22.68
C LEU A 43 -3.25 28.91 22.39
N ASP A 44 -2.47 29.97 22.60
CA ASP A 44 -1.03 29.94 22.38
C ASP A 44 -0.36 29.02 23.41
N ILE A 45 -0.87 29.02 24.63
CA ILE A 45 -0.42 28.10 25.69
C ILE A 45 -0.80 26.65 25.35
N VAL A 46 -2.03 26.40 24.90
CA VAL A 46 -2.47 25.06 24.47
C VAL A 46 -1.58 24.56 23.33
N TRP A 47 -1.36 25.38 22.30
CA TRP A 47 -0.51 25.05 21.18
C TRP A 47 0.92 24.76 21.63
N ARG A 48 1.51 25.56 22.52
CA ARG A 48 2.86 25.31 23.03
C ARG A 48 2.99 23.95 23.73
N VAL A 49 1.98 23.56 24.51
CA VAL A 49 1.96 22.25 25.20
C VAL A 49 1.81 21.12 24.19
N PHE A 50 0.80 21.19 23.32
CA PHE A 50 0.47 20.12 22.37
C PHE A 50 1.51 20.00 21.24
N PHE A 51 2.08 21.10 20.79
CA PHE A 51 3.16 21.11 19.82
C PHE A 51 4.39 20.40 20.36
N ASN A 52 4.76 20.63 21.63
CA ASN A 52 5.89 19.91 22.24
C ASN A 52 5.60 18.41 22.39
N LEU A 53 4.37 18.03 22.71
CA LEU A 53 3.95 16.63 22.78
C LEU A 53 3.96 15.92 21.42
N MET A 54 3.52 16.60 20.36
CA MET A 54 3.38 16.05 19.00
C MET A 54 4.52 16.42 18.05
N ARG A 55 5.57 17.10 18.54
CA ARG A 55 6.61 17.74 17.72
C ARG A 55 7.13 16.82 16.63
N LYS A 56 7.58 15.63 17.01
CA LYS A 56 8.16 14.64 16.10
C LYS A 56 7.18 14.27 14.99
N THR A 57 5.93 13.94 15.34
CA THR A 57 4.89 13.57 14.38
C THR A 57 4.54 14.73 13.44
N ILE A 58 4.47 15.96 13.95
CA ILE A 58 4.22 17.15 13.14
C ILE A 58 5.37 17.37 12.16
N GLU A 59 6.61 17.33 12.64
CA GLU A 59 7.82 17.51 11.81
C GLU A 59 7.90 16.44 10.71
N GLU A 60 7.65 15.17 11.04
CA GLU A 60 7.59 14.07 10.07
C GLU A 60 6.49 14.28 9.02
N CYS A 61 5.28 14.65 9.44
CA CYS A 61 4.17 14.92 8.52
C CYS A 61 4.39 16.16 7.65
N CYS A 62 5.08 17.18 8.16
CA CYS A 62 5.43 18.37 7.39
C CYS A 62 6.53 18.09 6.37
N ALA A 63 7.54 17.27 6.73
CA ALA A 63 8.60 16.85 5.82
C ALA A 63 8.10 15.86 4.76
N TYR A 64 7.22 14.94 5.16
CA TYR A 64 6.67 13.88 4.31
C TYR A 64 5.14 13.84 4.43
N PRO A 65 4.42 14.74 3.74
CA PRO A 65 2.96 14.79 3.81
C PRO A 65 2.35 13.46 3.35
N PRO A 66 1.48 12.83 4.16
CA PRO A 66 0.83 11.58 3.79
C PRO A 66 -0.02 11.80 2.54
N ARG A 67 0.24 11.02 1.50
CA ARG A 67 -0.54 11.06 0.26
C ARG A 67 -1.72 10.12 0.36
N SER A 68 -2.87 10.56 -0.15
CA SER A 68 -4.03 9.70 -0.27
C SER A 68 -3.79 8.68 -1.39
N PRO A 69 -3.89 7.35 -1.14
CA PRO A 69 -3.73 6.33 -2.17
C PRO A 69 -4.68 6.51 -3.35
N ILE A 70 -5.89 6.99 -3.07
CA ILE A 70 -6.89 7.27 -4.12
C ILE A 70 -6.41 8.42 -5.02
N ARG A 71 -5.89 9.48 -4.42
CA ARG A 71 -5.39 10.65 -5.15
C ARG A 71 -4.18 10.28 -5.99
N GLU A 72 -3.22 9.58 -5.41
CA GLU A 72 -2.02 9.13 -6.11
C GLU A 72 -2.36 8.24 -7.30
N LEU A 73 -3.30 7.31 -7.15
CA LEU A 73 -3.76 6.48 -8.26
C LEU A 73 -4.40 7.28 -9.40
N MET A 74 -5.22 8.29 -9.06
CA MET A 74 -5.85 9.17 -10.05
C MET A 74 -4.86 10.10 -10.75
N GLU A 75 -3.78 10.50 -10.06
CA GLU A 75 -2.71 11.33 -10.62
C GLU A 75 -1.81 10.51 -11.57
N LEU A 76 -1.56 9.23 -11.27
CA LEU A 76 -0.79 8.33 -12.14
C LEU A 76 -1.53 7.99 -13.44
N GLU A 77 -2.84 7.71 -13.37
CA GLU A 77 -3.64 7.29 -14.53
C GLU A 77 -4.89 8.17 -14.72
N PRO A 78 -4.71 9.43 -15.16
CA PRO A 78 -5.81 10.39 -15.26
C PRO A 78 -6.86 9.93 -16.27
N GLY A 79 -8.13 9.95 -15.86
CA GLY A 79 -9.28 9.61 -16.70
C GLY A 79 -9.47 8.12 -17.00
N LYS A 80 -8.52 7.26 -16.63
CA LYS A 80 -8.59 5.81 -16.83
C LYS A 80 -9.04 5.05 -15.58
N THR A 81 -8.92 5.65 -14.39
CA THR A 81 -9.32 5.03 -13.13
C THR A 81 -10.81 5.21 -12.85
N ARG A 82 -11.53 4.13 -12.59
CA ARG A 82 -12.96 4.13 -12.23
C ARG A 82 -13.20 3.26 -11.01
N PHE A 83 -13.85 3.80 -10.00
CA PHE A 83 -14.24 3.05 -8.81
C PHE A 83 -15.70 2.58 -8.94
N SER A 84 -15.96 1.32 -8.58
CA SER A 84 -17.31 0.77 -8.53
C SER A 84 -18.12 1.39 -7.39
N LYS A 85 -19.44 1.17 -7.46
CA LYS A 85 -20.35 1.51 -6.35
C LYS A 85 -20.10 0.57 -5.17
N MET A 86 -20.58 0.99 -4.00
CA MET A 86 -20.57 0.16 -2.80
C MET A 86 -21.32 -1.15 -3.04
N GLU A 87 -20.65 -2.28 -2.86
CA GLU A 87 -21.26 -3.61 -2.80
C GLU A 87 -21.13 -4.13 -1.37
N ARG A 88 -22.25 -4.56 -0.76
CA ARG A 88 -22.23 -5.15 0.58
C ARG A 88 -22.28 -6.66 0.46
N ILE A 89 -21.29 -7.33 1.04
CA ILE A 89 -21.26 -8.79 1.12
C ILE A 89 -22.11 -9.19 2.31
N ILE A 90 -23.22 -9.89 2.07
CA ILE A 90 -24.19 -10.25 3.10
C ILE A 90 -23.56 -11.22 4.13
N GLU A 91 -22.71 -12.12 3.67
CA GLU A 91 -22.08 -13.17 4.49
C GLU A 91 -21.09 -12.62 5.53
N THR A 92 -20.29 -11.61 5.14
CA THR A 92 -19.25 -11.04 6.02
C THR A 92 -19.64 -9.69 6.63
N GLY A 93 -20.73 -9.07 6.15
CA GLY A 93 -21.11 -7.70 6.51
C GLY A 93 -20.14 -6.61 6.02
N LYS A 94 -19.07 -6.98 5.30
CA LYS A 94 -18.05 -6.05 4.79
C LYS A 94 -18.52 -5.40 3.49
N VAL A 95 -17.98 -4.22 3.23
CA VAL A 95 -18.15 -3.48 1.97
C VAL A 95 -17.01 -3.85 1.03
N ARG A 96 -17.36 -4.16 -0.22
CA ARG A 96 -16.44 -4.38 -1.33
C ARG A 96 -16.50 -3.20 -2.30
N VAL A 97 -15.34 -2.81 -2.80
CA VAL A 97 -15.16 -1.80 -3.85
C VAL A 97 -14.11 -2.32 -4.83
N THR A 98 -14.36 -2.18 -6.13
CA THR A 98 -13.43 -2.54 -7.19
C THR A 98 -13.00 -1.29 -7.92
N VAL A 99 -11.70 -1.14 -8.18
CA VAL A 99 -11.14 -0.12 -9.05
C VAL A 99 -10.76 -0.74 -10.38
N ASP A 100 -11.24 -0.14 -11.48
CA ASP A 100 -10.90 -0.47 -12.85
C ASP A 100 -9.94 0.58 -13.40
N ILE A 101 -8.82 0.13 -13.99
CA ILE A 101 -7.82 1.00 -14.61
C ILE A 101 -7.79 0.69 -16.10
N GLY A 102 -8.34 1.64 -16.88
CA GLY A 102 -8.28 1.63 -18.34
C GLY A 102 -8.95 0.42 -18.99
N ASN A 103 -9.92 -0.22 -18.32
CA ASN A 103 -10.56 -1.47 -18.74
C ASN A 103 -9.57 -2.63 -18.94
N LYS A 104 -8.39 -2.58 -18.33
CA LYS A 104 -7.33 -3.59 -18.46
C LYS A 104 -7.06 -4.32 -17.15
N MET A 105 -7.10 -3.59 -16.03
CA MET A 105 -6.79 -4.12 -14.71
C MET A 105 -7.93 -3.81 -13.74
N LYS A 106 -8.28 -4.79 -12.90
CA LYS A 106 -9.30 -4.62 -11.87
C LYS A 106 -8.74 -5.09 -10.53
N PHE A 107 -8.82 -4.20 -9.54
CA PHE A 107 -8.38 -4.49 -8.17
C PHE A 107 -9.54 -4.34 -7.21
N THR A 108 -9.71 -5.30 -6.33
CA THR A 108 -10.80 -5.30 -5.35
C THR A 108 -10.25 -5.01 -3.96
N GLY A 109 -10.92 -4.12 -3.23
CA GLY A 109 -10.67 -3.80 -1.83
C GLY A 109 -11.91 -4.10 -0.99
N MET A 110 -11.69 -4.59 0.23
CA MET A 110 -12.74 -4.84 1.21
C MET A 110 -12.49 -4.06 2.48
N GLY A 111 -13.54 -3.71 3.21
CA GLY A 111 -13.43 -3.04 4.49
C GLY A 111 -14.76 -2.89 5.20
N ARG A 112 -14.74 -2.46 6.46
CA ARG A 112 -15.95 -2.21 7.27
C ARG A 112 -16.85 -1.09 6.74
N ASN A 113 -16.31 -0.21 5.90
CA ASN A 113 -17.05 0.87 5.25
C ASN A 113 -16.49 1.14 3.85
N TYR A 114 -17.21 1.94 3.06
CA TYR A 114 -16.81 2.29 1.69
C TYR A 114 -15.48 3.03 1.60
N ARG A 115 -15.16 3.90 2.57
CA ARG A 115 -13.92 4.68 2.54
C ARG A 115 -12.69 3.79 2.67
N ILE A 116 -12.72 2.84 3.61
CA ILE A 116 -11.65 1.86 3.80
C ILE A 116 -11.56 0.96 2.57
N ALA A 117 -12.66 0.33 2.15
CA ALA A 117 -12.67 -0.55 0.98
C ALA A 117 -12.12 0.13 -0.30
N LYS A 118 -12.50 1.40 -0.53
CA LYS A 118 -12.00 2.19 -1.66
C LYS A 118 -10.51 2.50 -1.55
N THR A 119 -10.03 2.78 -0.35
CA THR A 119 -8.61 3.06 -0.08
C THR A 119 -7.77 1.80 -0.24
N THR A 120 -8.23 0.66 0.28
CA THR A 120 -7.59 -0.64 0.12
C THR A 120 -7.52 -1.05 -1.34
N ALA A 121 -8.61 -0.85 -2.11
CA ALA A 121 -8.60 -1.10 -3.56
C ALA A 121 -7.56 -0.23 -4.28
N ALA A 122 -7.45 1.05 -3.90
CA ALA A 122 -6.47 1.96 -4.48
C ALA A 122 -5.03 1.60 -4.11
N LYS A 123 -4.76 1.23 -2.85
CA LYS A 123 -3.44 0.75 -2.41
C LYS A 123 -2.99 -0.48 -3.20
N ARG A 124 -3.88 -1.47 -3.35
CA ARG A 124 -3.58 -2.69 -4.14
C ARG A 124 -3.24 -2.34 -5.58
N ALA A 125 -4.03 -1.45 -6.19
CA ALA A 125 -3.76 -0.99 -7.53
C ALA A 125 -2.43 -0.25 -7.67
N LEU A 126 -2.05 0.58 -6.70
CA LEU A 126 -0.76 1.27 -6.67
C LEU A 126 0.41 0.29 -6.53
N ASN A 127 0.31 -0.68 -5.63
CA ASN A 127 1.36 -1.69 -5.42
C ASN A 127 1.58 -2.50 -6.71
N SER A 128 0.49 -2.97 -7.33
CA SER A 128 0.61 -3.70 -8.60
C SER A 128 1.09 -2.82 -9.76
N SER A 129 0.71 -1.54 -9.80
CA SER A 129 1.24 -0.61 -10.82
C SER A 129 2.73 -0.35 -10.61
N CYS A 130 3.18 -0.31 -9.36
CA CYS A 130 4.59 -0.24 -9.02
C CYS A 130 5.30 -1.51 -9.50
N ASP A 131 4.78 -2.71 -9.20
CA ASP A 131 5.35 -4.00 -9.59
C ASP A 131 5.51 -4.16 -11.12
N VAL A 132 4.56 -3.65 -11.91
CA VAL A 132 4.64 -3.69 -13.39
C VAL A 132 5.71 -2.72 -13.89
N ILE A 133 5.90 -1.56 -13.25
CA ILE A 133 6.97 -0.61 -13.58
C ILE A 133 8.33 -1.16 -13.13
N THR A 134 8.43 -1.80 -11.96
CA THR A 134 9.67 -2.49 -11.52
C THR A 134 9.97 -3.67 -12.42
N ALA A 135 8.99 -4.50 -12.80
CA ALA A 135 9.22 -5.64 -13.69
C ALA A 135 9.61 -5.20 -15.12
N LEU A 136 8.97 -4.15 -15.66
CA LEU A 136 9.33 -3.62 -16.97
C LEU A 136 10.67 -2.90 -16.97
N SER A 137 11.04 -2.19 -15.90
CA SER A 137 12.40 -1.63 -15.74
C SER A 137 13.46 -2.72 -15.53
N TYR A 138 13.17 -3.77 -14.75
CA TYR A 138 14.05 -4.93 -14.59
C TYR A 138 14.32 -5.69 -15.90
N ILE A 139 13.32 -5.74 -16.79
CA ILE A 139 13.43 -6.36 -18.12
C ILE A 139 14.14 -5.42 -19.11
N ALA A 140 14.00 -4.10 -18.96
CA ALA A 140 14.70 -3.13 -19.80
C ALA A 140 16.20 -3.03 -19.48
N ASP A 141 16.62 -3.26 -18.23
CA ASP A 141 18.02 -3.18 -17.80
C ASP A 141 18.83 -4.47 -18.01
N LYS A 142 18.16 -5.60 -18.28
CA LYS A 142 18.83 -6.81 -18.77
C LYS A 142 18.43 -7.04 -20.21
N GLU A 143 19.33 -6.67 -21.12
CA GLU A 143 19.43 -7.29 -22.44
C GLU A 143 19.57 -8.81 -22.24
N ILE A 144 18.44 -9.50 -22.08
CA ILE A 144 18.38 -10.95 -22.13
C ILE A 144 18.59 -11.27 -23.61
N VAL A 145 19.85 -11.45 -23.97
CA VAL A 145 20.24 -12.26 -25.12
C VAL A 145 19.60 -13.61 -24.88
N LEU A 146 18.45 -13.86 -25.50
CA LEU A 146 17.92 -15.21 -25.64
C LEU A 146 18.91 -15.92 -26.57
N PRO A 147 19.75 -16.87 -26.11
CA PRO A 147 20.45 -17.69 -27.05
C PRO A 147 19.39 -18.50 -27.79
N GLY A 148 19.38 -18.32 -29.10
CA GLY A 148 18.50 -19.02 -30.01
C GLY A 148 18.51 -20.52 -29.72
N ILE A 149 17.32 -21.10 -29.85
CA ILE A 149 17.15 -22.53 -29.99
C ILE A 149 17.92 -22.94 -31.25
N ASP A 150 19.09 -23.56 -31.08
CA ASP A 150 19.59 -24.53 -32.04
C ASP A 150 19.39 -25.92 -31.43
N CYS A 151 18.46 -26.68 -32.03
CA CYS A 151 18.14 -28.06 -31.70
C CYS A 151 19.15 -29.07 -32.28
N SER A 152 20.40 -28.66 -32.51
CA SER A 152 21.41 -29.47 -33.19
C SER A 152 22.70 -29.53 -32.38
N ASN A 153 22.67 -30.21 -31.22
CA ASN A 153 23.79 -31.01 -30.68
C ASN A 153 23.41 -31.56 -29.31
N ARG A 154 23.03 -32.84 -29.28
CA ARG A 154 23.25 -33.69 -28.10
C ARG A 154 24.76 -33.80 -27.91
N ASP A 155 25.18 -34.05 -26.68
CA ASP A 155 26.56 -34.33 -26.29
C ASP A 155 27.37 -33.12 -25.81
N GLN A 156 26.99 -32.59 -24.63
CA GLN A 156 27.97 -32.33 -23.55
C GLN A 156 27.24 -31.97 -22.26
N ILE A 157 26.95 -32.99 -21.46
CA ILE A 157 26.71 -32.83 -20.02
C ILE A 157 28.06 -33.06 -19.34
N PRO A 158 28.71 -32.06 -18.71
CA PRO A 158 29.76 -32.34 -17.75
C PRO A 158 29.16 -32.58 -16.36
N GLN A 159 29.56 -33.70 -15.78
CA GLN A 159 29.17 -34.19 -14.47
C GLN A 159 29.76 -33.34 -13.33
N LYS A 160 29.06 -33.32 -12.19
CA LYS A 160 29.55 -32.78 -10.91
C LYS A 160 30.81 -33.52 -10.44
N HIS A 161 31.80 -32.78 -9.93
CA HIS A 161 32.78 -33.12 -8.87
C HIS A 161 33.33 -31.76 -8.40
N GLY A 162 33.46 -31.35 -7.14
CA GLY A 162 33.76 -32.06 -5.90
C GLY A 162 35.08 -31.50 -5.34
N ARG A 163 35.03 -30.88 -4.14
CA ARG A 163 36.18 -30.45 -3.27
C ARG A 163 37.05 -29.28 -3.79
N ALA A 164 37.70 -28.44 -2.98
CA ALA A 164 38.00 -28.45 -1.56
C ALA A 164 38.19 -27.00 -1.03
N GLU A 165 38.22 -26.93 0.31
CA GLU A 165 38.59 -25.81 1.18
C GLU A 165 39.92 -25.11 0.79
N VAL A 166 40.13 -23.89 1.28
CA VAL A 166 41.28 -23.54 2.17
C VAL A 166 41.10 -22.12 2.72
N THR A 167 41.53 -22.02 3.97
CA THR A 167 41.54 -20.99 5.00
C THR A 167 42.05 -19.58 4.67
N ARG A 168 41.40 -18.62 5.34
CA ARG A 168 41.91 -17.43 6.07
C ARG A 168 43.27 -16.81 5.67
N SER A 169 43.23 -15.49 5.53
CA SER A 169 44.16 -14.57 6.21
C SER A 169 43.36 -13.37 6.69
#